data_AF-A0A8R2NLN4-F1
#
_entry.id   AF-A0A8R2NLN4-F1
#
_cell.length_a   1.000
_cell.length_b   1.000
_cell.length_c   1.000
_cell.angle_alpha   90.00
_cell.angle_beta   90.00
_cell.angle_gamma   90.00
#
_symmetry.space_group_name_H-M   'P 1'
#
loop_
_entity.id
_entity.type
_entity.pdbx_description
1 polymer ?
#
loop_
_entity_poly.entity_id
_entity_poly.type
_entity_poly.pdbx_seq_one_letter_code
_entity_poly.pdbx_strand_id
1 'polypeptide(L)'
;MQFTLIVFGGMLLQSVVVDRYSATAAFDPVQLTKMANILLSERALNDSPTCTLMSGFVRAAMGEAGEEVQLYVYDLTGGMAKTLGQSLLQKNIEGIWHTAIIVFGKEYFFGSNGISVCDPGTTALGNPLRTHSLGKTCLPEDVFQEYLRGLEQDTFSADKYNLLRHNCNNFSNEISQFLCGNCIPSYILDLPNEILNTPFGQQLAPILELFSNSIGIHPGVRRSASDFESLNNDIDSARKQSALLEEKRNKLNEKLEKRDKRKKKKKNKNKNLSDQFCTESEPSSSRYGDNRKRMSENGTNGVNAENEVLRPAAVIDDNDAEDLARKELELKRKERDPPIVFQDTINVQNELERLVGLIDGRINPDDMQYVAELDQYMLENEGSWALGEGFLSFVGRLLNDSQLVSEVRETILNILAAAALKDDIILVLHQDRREHILMNYANGFDKLPLLEQLALTLFMCNLFENSSTSEWLLYISEWQLGSGSVSNIRVTTKVAVNSLLSEDKVLQDRGTALVHNLACKEVFDDVVVELAMAVLQYFNSKPNEEHSFRCMKSLARFCQISRQDVPQLVQMIGPPPSAFKGISNRIDEQITEIQNYLR
;
A
#
# COMPACT_ATOMS: atom_id res chain seq x y z
N MET A 1 35.40 14.17 -35.82
CA MET A 1 35.11 12.92 -35.09
C MET A 1 34.63 11.78 -36.00
N GLN A 2 33.75 11.99 -36.99
CA GLN A 2 33.39 10.93 -37.96
C GLN A 2 34.56 10.47 -38.86
N PHE A 3 35.49 11.37 -39.22
CA PHE A 3 36.69 11.00 -40.00
C PHE A 3 37.72 10.17 -39.21
N THR A 4 37.70 10.25 -37.88
CA THR A 4 38.66 9.54 -37.01
C THR A 4 38.25 8.07 -36.83
N LEU A 5 36.95 7.76 -36.84
CA LEU A 5 36.42 6.39 -36.72
C LEU A 5 36.56 5.57 -38.02
N ILE A 6 36.40 6.18 -39.20
CA ILE A 6 36.57 5.47 -40.47
C ILE A 6 38.06 5.14 -40.72
N VAL A 7 38.97 6.02 -40.31
CA VAL A 7 40.41 5.75 -40.39
C VAL A 7 40.83 4.67 -39.39
N PHE A 8 40.27 4.62 -38.18
CA PHE A 8 40.53 3.56 -37.20
C PHE A 8 39.92 2.20 -37.59
N GLY A 9 38.67 2.18 -38.09
CA GLY A 9 38.04 0.98 -38.63
C GLY A 9 38.75 0.44 -39.88
N GLY A 10 39.26 1.35 -40.72
CA GLY A 10 40.11 1.03 -41.87
C GLY A 10 41.46 0.45 -41.47
N MET A 11 42.13 1.00 -40.45
CA MET A 11 43.41 0.48 -39.93
C MET A 11 43.26 -0.92 -39.30
N LEU A 12 42.14 -1.22 -38.64
CA LEU A 12 41.84 -2.55 -38.11
C LEU A 12 41.65 -3.60 -39.21
N LEU A 13 40.93 -3.26 -40.28
CA LEU A 13 40.75 -4.15 -41.44
C LEU A 13 42.04 -4.33 -42.25
N GLN A 14 42.85 -3.28 -42.40
CA GLN A 14 44.15 -3.38 -43.10
C GLN A 14 45.18 -4.18 -42.30
N SER A 15 45.18 -4.08 -40.97
CA SER A 15 46.11 -4.84 -40.12
C SER A 15 45.75 -6.34 -40.09
N VAL A 16 44.45 -6.68 -40.06
CA VAL A 16 43.98 -8.08 -40.11
C VAL A 16 44.20 -8.72 -41.48
N VAL A 17 44.20 -7.95 -42.57
CA VAL A 17 44.47 -8.46 -43.93
C VAL A 17 45.97 -8.58 -44.22
N VAL A 18 46.81 -7.69 -43.66
CA VAL A 18 48.27 -7.73 -43.86
C VAL A 18 48.95 -8.85 -43.06
N ASP A 19 48.41 -9.24 -41.89
CA ASP A 19 49.01 -10.29 -41.05
C ASP A 19 48.68 -11.74 -41.45
N ARG A 20 48.04 -11.97 -42.60
CA ARG A 20 48.03 -13.33 -43.18
C ARG A 20 49.41 -13.80 -43.66
N TYR A 21 50.43 -12.95 -43.66
CA TYR A 21 51.77 -13.29 -44.18
C TYR A 21 52.95 -13.11 -43.22
N SER A 22 52.77 -12.68 -41.96
CA SER A 22 53.86 -12.72 -40.97
C SER A 22 53.39 -13.19 -39.61
N ALA A 23 53.96 -14.32 -39.18
CA ALA A 23 53.84 -14.81 -37.82
C ALA A 23 54.50 -13.80 -36.85
N THR A 24 53.91 -13.69 -35.64
CA THR A 24 54.39 -13.00 -34.42
C THR A 24 53.91 -11.55 -34.17
N ALA A 25 52.63 -11.39 -33.89
CA ALA A 25 52.15 -10.45 -32.87
C ALA A 25 50.92 -11.05 -32.16
N ALA A 26 51.09 -11.49 -30.91
CA ALA A 26 50.00 -12.02 -30.10
C ALA A 26 49.16 -10.87 -29.53
N PHE A 27 47.92 -10.70 -29.98
CA PHE A 27 46.94 -9.88 -29.29
C PHE A 27 46.29 -10.69 -28.15
N ASP A 28 46.20 -10.08 -26.98
CA ASP A 28 45.56 -10.65 -25.79
C ASP A 28 44.05 -10.85 -26.05
N PRO A 29 43.54 -12.09 -25.99
CA PRO A 29 42.13 -12.40 -26.22
C PRO A 29 41.20 -11.61 -25.29
N VAL A 30 41.64 -11.33 -24.06
CA VAL A 30 40.85 -10.61 -23.04
C VAL A 30 40.69 -9.13 -23.41
N GLN A 31 41.71 -8.51 -24.00
CA GLN A 31 41.64 -7.15 -24.53
C GLN A 31 40.70 -7.04 -25.72
N LEU A 32 40.70 -8.05 -26.61
CA LEU A 32 39.80 -8.10 -27.75
C LEU A 32 38.33 -8.26 -27.31
N THR A 33 38.08 -9.10 -26.31
CA THR A 33 36.74 -9.30 -25.72
C THR A 33 36.25 -8.06 -24.97
N LYS A 34 37.13 -7.38 -24.22
CA LYS A 34 36.79 -6.09 -23.60
C LYS A 34 36.46 -5.02 -24.64
N MET A 35 37.22 -4.94 -25.74
CA MET A 35 36.94 -3.98 -26.80
C MET A 35 35.65 -4.29 -27.57
N ALA A 36 35.35 -5.57 -27.83
CA ALA A 36 34.09 -5.97 -28.45
C ALA A 36 32.88 -5.64 -27.56
N ASN A 37 33.00 -5.83 -26.24
CA ASN A 37 31.94 -5.51 -25.28
C ASN A 37 31.74 -3.99 -25.11
N ILE A 38 32.82 -3.19 -25.16
CA ILE A 38 32.71 -1.72 -25.15
C ILE A 38 31.98 -1.22 -26.40
N LEU A 39 32.30 -1.76 -27.58
CA LEU A 39 31.63 -1.41 -28.83
C LEU A 39 30.16 -1.84 -28.89
N LEU A 40 29.78 -2.90 -28.17
CA LEU A 40 28.39 -3.34 -28.01
C LEU A 40 27.61 -2.52 -26.97
N SER A 41 28.30 -1.80 -26.07
CA SER A 41 27.69 -1.00 -25.00
C SER A 41 27.33 0.44 -25.38
N GLU A 42 27.85 0.97 -26.50
CA GLU A 42 27.45 2.29 -27.00
C GLU A 42 26.12 2.20 -27.77
N ARG A 43 25.07 2.84 -27.22
CA ARG A 43 23.67 2.92 -27.73
C ARG A 43 23.50 3.39 -29.20
N ALA A 44 24.57 3.69 -29.94
CA ALA A 44 24.51 4.23 -31.31
C ALA A 44 24.56 3.18 -32.43
N LEU A 45 24.66 1.88 -32.14
CA LEU A 45 24.85 0.83 -33.15
C LEU A 45 23.68 -0.16 -33.33
N ASN A 46 22.52 0.11 -32.73
CA ASN A 46 21.38 -0.81 -32.80
C ASN A 46 20.70 -0.93 -34.18
N ASP A 47 21.17 -0.23 -35.23
CA ASP A 47 20.62 -0.34 -36.59
C ASP A 47 21.70 -0.52 -37.67
N SER A 48 22.59 -1.51 -37.54
CA SER A 48 23.51 -1.84 -38.64
C SER A 48 23.78 -3.35 -38.80
N PRO A 49 23.89 -3.87 -40.05
CA PRO A 49 24.23 -5.27 -40.37
C PRO A 49 25.60 -5.74 -39.84
N THR A 50 26.37 -4.87 -39.18
CA THR A 50 27.63 -5.18 -38.49
C THR A 50 27.42 -6.06 -37.25
N CYS A 51 26.26 -5.99 -36.58
CA CYS A 51 25.96 -6.78 -35.38
C CYS A 51 25.86 -8.28 -35.66
N THR A 52 25.34 -8.66 -36.83
CA THR A 52 25.21 -10.06 -37.26
C THR A 52 26.56 -10.72 -37.59
N LEU A 53 27.56 -9.94 -38.02
CA LEU A 53 28.90 -10.47 -38.31
C LEU A 53 29.69 -10.76 -37.02
N MET A 54 29.49 -9.96 -35.97
CA MET A 54 30.17 -10.12 -34.69
C MET A 54 29.61 -11.30 -33.87
N SER A 55 28.30 -11.54 -33.90
CA SER A 55 27.70 -12.72 -33.24
C SER A 55 28.17 -14.04 -33.86
N GLY A 56 28.42 -14.06 -35.17
CA GLY A 56 29.01 -15.20 -35.88
C GLY A 56 30.47 -15.48 -35.50
N PHE A 57 31.25 -14.44 -35.20
CA PHE A 57 32.68 -14.57 -34.85
C PHE A 57 32.90 -15.15 -33.46
N VAL A 58 32.07 -14.75 -32.48
CA VAL A 58 32.10 -15.29 -31.10
C VAL A 58 31.77 -16.80 -31.10
N ARG A 59 30.80 -17.20 -31.93
CA ARG A 59 30.37 -18.61 -32.07
C ARG A 59 31.44 -19.52 -32.67
N ALA A 60 32.32 -19.00 -33.53
CA ALA A 60 33.39 -19.76 -34.15
C ALA A 60 34.65 -19.90 -33.27
N ALA A 61 34.84 -19.01 -32.30
CA ALA A 61 36.06 -18.96 -31.47
C ALA A 61 35.99 -19.81 -30.18
N MET A 62 34.80 -20.18 -29.68
CA MET A 62 34.66 -20.64 -28.28
C MET A 62 34.21 -22.10 -28.02
N GLY A 63 33.99 -22.95 -29.03
CA GLY A 63 33.74 -24.40 -28.83
C GLY A 63 32.40 -24.77 -28.15
N GLU A 64 32.00 -26.05 -28.22
CA GLU A 64 30.64 -26.57 -27.94
C GLU A 64 30.21 -26.69 -26.45
N ALA A 65 30.96 -26.14 -25.49
CA ALA A 65 30.65 -26.27 -24.05
C ALA A 65 29.93 -25.01 -23.51
N GLY A 66 28.65 -24.86 -23.83
CA GLY A 66 27.79 -23.81 -23.27
C GLY A 66 26.92 -24.31 -22.11
N GLU A 67 26.69 -23.46 -21.11
CA GLU A 67 25.79 -23.68 -19.98
C GLU A 67 24.33 -23.63 -20.43
N GLU A 68 23.49 -24.53 -19.92
CA GLU A 68 22.07 -24.58 -20.30
C GLU A 68 21.31 -23.41 -19.67
N VAL A 69 20.49 -22.73 -20.48
CA VAL A 69 19.58 -21.66 -20.05
C VAL A 69 18.16 -22.20 -20.11
N GLN A 70 17.47 -22.19 -18.97
CA GLN A 70 16.09 -22.67 -18.86
C GLN A 70 15.15 -21.56 -18.37
N LEU A 71 13.88 -21.67 -18.74
CA LEU A 71 12.79 -20.85 -18.24
C LEU A 71 11.90 -21.69 -17.34
N TYR A 72 11.76 -21.29 -16.09
CA TYR A 72 10.74 -21.83 -15.20
C TYR A 72 9.48 -20.99 -15.32
N VAL A 73 8.34 -21.65 -15.47
CA VAL A 73 7.02 -21.03 -15.59
C VAL A 73 6.14 -21.51 -14.46
N TYR A 74 5.59 -20.56 -13.71
CA TYR A 74 4.70 -20.76 -12.60
C TYR A 74 3.34 -20.15 -12.89
N ASP A 75 2.28 -20.75 -12.35
CA ASP A 75 0.94 -20.15 -12.35
C ASP A 75 0.66 -19.56 -10.96
N LEU A 76 0.63 -18.22 -10.87
CA LEU A 76 0.36 -17.51 -9.62
C LEU A 76 -1.03 -17.81 -9.05
N THR A 77 -1.94 -18.35 -9.85
CA THR A 77 -3.30 -18.70 -9.41
C THR A 77 -3.47 -20.14 -8.95
N GLY A 78 -2.43 -20.98 -9.08
CA GLY A 78 -2.51 -22.39 -8.72
C GLY A 78 -3.61 -23.17 -9.45
N GLY A 79 -3.95 -22.77 -10.69
CA GLY A 79 -4.98 -23.38 -11.53
C GLY A 79 -6.34 -22.68 -11.50
N MET A 80 -6.57 -21.68 -10.63
CA MET A 80 -7.85 -20.97 -10.56
C MET A 80 -8.16 -20.16 -11.83
N ALA A 81 -7.15 -19.58 -12.48
CA ALA A 81 -7.32 -18.82 -13.72
C ALA A 81 -7.98 -19.68 -14.81
N LYS A 82 -7.61 -20.97 -14.89
CA LYS A 82 -8.16 -21.92 -15.85
C LYS A 82 -9.66 -22.19 -15.64
N THR A 83 -10.12 -22.20 -14.39
CA THR A 83 -11.53 -22.45 -14.04
C THR A 83 -12.38 -21.18 -14.13
N LEU A 84 -11.81 -20.03 -13.75
CA LEU A 84 -12.56 -18.75 -13.65
C LEU A 84 -12.47 -17.89 -14.91
N GLY A 85 -11.43 -18.05 -15.73
CA GLY A 85 -11.17 -17.22 -16.91
C GLY A 85 -12.34 -17.22 -17.89
N GLN A 86 -12.93 -18.39 -18.15
CA GLN A 86 -14.05 -18.50 -19.10
C GLN A 86 -15.33 -17.82 -18.60
N SER A 87 -15.58 -17.81 -17.29
CA SER A 87 -16.77 -17.18 -16.70
C SER A 87 -16.64 -15.67 -16.50
N LEU A 88 -15.42 -15.17 -16.26
CA LEU A 88 -15.19 -13.75 -15.91
C LEU A 88 -14.68 -12.91 -17.09
N LEU A 89 -13.78 -13.47 -17.90
CA LEU A 89 -13.10 -12.77 -18.99
C LEU A 89 -13.67 -13.14 -20.37
N GLN A 90 -14.64 -14.08 -20.41
CA GLN A 90 -15.17 -14.69 -21.65
C GLN A 90 -14.06 -15.23 -22.58
N LYS A 91 -12.87 -15.48 -22.01
CA LYS A 91 -11.68 -16.00 -22.68
C LYS A 91 -11.09 -17.13 -21.85
N ASN A 92 -10.56 -18.14 -22.52
CA ASN A 92 -9.91 -19.25 -21.85
C ASN A 92 -8.47 -18.84 -21.47
N ILE A 93 -8.27 -18.38 -20.24
CA ILE A 93 -6.94 -18.05 -19.71
C ILE A 93 -6.43 -19.24 -18.91
N GLU A 94 -5.32 -19.84 -19.33
CA GLU A 94 -4.79 -21.05 -18.70
C GLU A 94 -4.10 -20.82 -17.34
N GLY A 95 -3.64 -19.59 -17.06
CA GLY A 95 -2.83 -19.26 -15.89
C GLY A 95 -2.47 -17.78 -15.84
N ILE A 96 -2.04 -17.29 -14.68
CA ILE A 96 -1.32 -16.01 -14.58
C ILE A 96 0.17 -16.33 -14.43
N TRP A 97 0.92 -16.07 -15.50
CA TRP A 97 2.29 -16.55 -15.61
C TRP A 97 3.29 -15.69 -14.84
N HIS A 98 4.05 -16.34 -13.97
CA HIS A 98 5.31 -15.83 -13.44
C HIS A 98 6.45 -16.65 -14.02
N THR A 99 7.56 -15.99 -14.36
CA THR A 99 8.73 -16.66 -14.95
C THR A 99 10.03 -16.30 -14.27
N ALA A 100 10.97 -17.24 -14.34
CA ALA A 100 12.34 -17.10 -13.85
C ALA A 100 13.33 -17.77 -14.81
N ILE A 101 14.54 -17.22 -14.91
CA ILE A 101 15.64 -17.76 -15.71
C ILE A 101 16.56 -18.60 -14.84
N ILE A 102 16.87 -19.81 -15.30
CA ILE A 102 17.77 -20.73 -14.63
C ILE A 102 19.03 -20.85 -15.48
N VAL A 103 20.15 -20.43 -14.90
CA VAL A 103 21.49 -20.49 -15.52
C VAL A 103 22.54 -20.49 -14.40
N PHE A 104 23.70 -21.10 -14.62
CA PHE A 104 24.77 -21.20 -13.61
C PHE A 104 24.30 -21.80 -12.27
N GLY A 105 23.33 -22.73 -12.32
CA GLY A 105 22.77 -23.37 -11.12
C GLY A 105 21.92 -22.47 -10.22
N LYS A 106 21.55 -21.27 -10.68
CA LYS A 106 20.77 -20.28 -9.94
C LYS A 106 19.49 -19.94 -10.68
N GLU A 107 18.44 -19.58 -9.94
CA GLU A 107 17.18 -19.05 -10.45
C GLU A 107 17.11 -17.54 -10.23
N TYR A 108 16.91 -16.81 -11.33
CA TYR A 108 16.87 -15.35 -11.39
C TYR A 108 15.47 -14.88 -11.79
N PHE A 109 14.88 -13.97 -11.03
CA PHE A 109 13.58 -13.39 -11.33
C PHE A 109 13.50 -11.92 -10.88
N PHE A 110 12.54 -11.18 -11.42
CA PHE A 110 12.30 -9.78 -11.07
C PHE A 110 10.95 -9.62 -10.38
N GLY A 111 10.96 -8.95 -9.23
CA GLY A 111 9.80 -8.69 -8.39
C GLY A 111 9.77 -7.27 -7.86
N SER A 112 8.82 -6.99 -6.97
CA SER A 112 8.71 -5.69 -6.28
C SER A 112 9.94 -5.32 -5.45
N ASN A 113 10.81 -6.28 -5.13
CA ASN A 113 12.06 -6.09 -4.41
C ASN A 113 13.28 -5.97 -5.34
N GLY A 114 13.08 -5.81 -6.66
CA GLY A 114 14.16 -5.80 -7.64
C GLY A 114 14.52 -7.19 -8.16
N ILE A 115 15.74 -7.34 -8.66
CA ILE A 115 16.27 -8.62 -9.15
C ILE A 115 16.59 -9.51 -7.96
N SER A 116 16.04 -10.72 -7.96
CA SER A 116 16.25 -11.71 -6.91
C SER A 116 16.90 -12.96 -7.46
N VAL A 117 17.75 -13.59 -6.63
CA VAL A 117 18.49 -14.80 -6.97
C VAL A 117 18.29 -15.83 -5.88
N CYS A 118 17.99 -17.08 -6.26
CA CYS A 118 17.85 -18.19 -5.33
C CYS A 118 18.28 -19.52 -5.95
N ASP A 119 18.20 -20.60 -5.17
CA ASP A 119 18.40 -21.94 -5.71
C ASP A 119 17.11 -22.39 -6.45
N PRO A 120 17.21 -23.08 -7.60
CA PRO A 120 16.05 -23.39 -8.42
C PRO A 120 14.92 -24.13 -7.69
N GLY A 121 13.69 -23.63 -7.83
CA GLY A 121 12.48 -24.23 -7.25
C GLY A 121 12.34 -24.06 -5.74
N THR A 122 13.15 -23.19 -5.12
CA THR A 122 13.08 -22.91 -3.67
C THR A 122 12.17 -21.73 -3.33
N THR A 123 11.57 -21.06 -4.32
CA THR A 123 10.60 -19.99 -4.08
C THR A 123 9.32 -20.52 -3.41
N ALA A 124 8.54 -19.61 -2.84
CA ALA A 124 7.23 -19.94 -2.25
C ALA A 124 6.22 -20.56 -3.24
N LEU A 125 6.49 -20.47 -4.54
CA LEU A 125 5.69 -21.08 -5.61
C LEU A 125 5.98 -22.58 -5.79
N GLY A 126 7.03 -23.10 -5.16
CA GLY A 126 7.41 -24.51 -5.23
C GLY A 126 8.02 -24.87 -6.58
N ASN A 127 7.63 -26.05 -7.12
CA ASN A 127 8.17 -26.52 -8.38
C ASN A 127 7.49 -25.81 -9.57
N PRO A 128 8.23 -25.53 -10.66
CA PRO A 128 7.64 -24.92 -11.86
C PRO A 128 6.57 -25.81 -12.48
N LEU A 129 5.52 -25.18 -13.00
CA LEU A 129 4.47 -25.87 -13.74
C LEU A 129 4.98 -26.34 -15.11
N ARG A 130 5.84 -25.54 -15.75
CA ARG A 130 6.49 -25.87 -17.02
C ARG A 130 7.95 -25.39 -16.99
N THR A 131 8.82 -26.17 -17.60
CA THR A 131 10.23 -25.80 -17.86
C THR A 131 10.46 -25.77 -19.36
N HIS A 132 10.99 -24.67 -19.88
CA HIS A 132 11.41 -24.58 -21.29
C HIS A 132 12.93 -24.47 -21.36
N SER A 133 13.57 -25.28 -22.21
CA SER A 133 14.98 -25.09 -22.54
C SER A 133 15.05 -23.96 -23.58
N LEU A 134 15.66 -22.84 -23.21
CA LEU A 134 15.76 -21.66 -24.08
C LEU A 134 16.99 -21.71 -24.97
N GLY A 135 18.05 -22.42 -24.56
CA GLY A 135 19.27 -22.56 -25.34
C GLY A 135 20.49 -22.81 -24.46
N LYS A 136 21.67 -22.48 -24.98
CA LYS A 136 22.92 -22.52 -24.24
C LYS A 136 23.63 -21.17 -24.31
N THR A 137 24.25 -20.76 -23.22
CA THR A 137 25.10 -19.57 -23.16
C THR A 137 26.56 -19.97 -23.04
N CYS A 138 27.45 -19.23 -23.73
CA CYS A 138 28.90 -19.33 -23.55
C CYS A 138 29.45 -18.13 -22.75
N LEU A 139 28.57 -17.29 -22.20
CA LEU A 139 28.97 -16.15 -21.40
C LEU A 139 29.54 -16.63 -20.07
N PRO A 140 30.71 -16.11 -19.66
CA PRO A 140 31.20 -16.27 -18.30
C PRO A 140 30.20 -15.71 -17.26
N GLU A 141 30.09 -16.38 -16.12
CA GLU A 141 29.15 -16.00 -15.05
C GLU A 141 29.45 -14.60 -14.52
N ASP A 142 30.72 -14.20 -14.38
CA ASP A 142 31.14 -12.88 -13.93
C ASP A 142 30.65 -11.74 -14.85
N VAL A 143 30.69 -11.96 -16.16
CA VAL A 143 30.15 -11.03 -17.16
C VAL A 143 28.63 -10.92 -17.02
N PHE A 144 27.95 -12.04 -16.78
CA PHE A 144 26.51 -12.03 -16.53
C PHE A 144 26.13 -11.30 -15.24
N GLN A 145 26.90 -11.47 -14.16
CA GLN A 145 26.70 -10.76 -12.89
C GLN A 145 26.95 -9.24 -13.01
N GLU A 146 27.90 -8.82 -13.85
CA GLU A 146 28.11 -7.39 -14.14
C GLU A 146 26.93 -6.81 -14.94
N TYR A 147 26.44 -7.54 -15.94
CA TYR A 147 25.25 -7.15 -16.70
C TYR A 147 24.00 -7.04 -15.80
N LEU A 148 23.76 -8.02 -14.93
CA LEU A 148 22.65 -8.00 -13.98
C LEU A 148 22.71 -6.79 -13.04
N ARG A 149 23.89 -6.44 -12.51
CA ARG A 149 24.07 -5.24 -11.67
C ARG A 149 23.75 -3.95 -12.43
N GLY A 150 24.09 -3.89 -13.72
CA GLY A 150 23.71 -2.77 -14.59
C GLY A 150 22.19 -2.67 -14.77
N LEU A 151 21.51 -3.80 -14.99
CA LEU A 151 20.06 -3.84 -15.09
C LEU A 151 19.39 -3.43 -13.78
N GLU A 152 19.88 -3.89 -12.63
CA GLU A 152 19.34 -3.55 -11.31
C GLU A 152 19.39 -2.03 -11.01
N GLN A 153 20.44 -1.35 -11.49
CA GLN A 153 20.62 0.09 -11.29
C GLN A 153 19.84 0.94 -12.30
N ASP A 154 19.60 0.42 -13.51
CA ASP A 154 18.85 1.11 -14.54
C ASP A 154 17.43 0.53 -14.68
N THR A 155 17.20 -0.41 -15.58
CA THR A 155 15.84 -0.75 -16.04
C THR A 155 15.03 -1.62 -15.08
N PHE A 156 15.67 -2.47 -14.27
CA PHE A 156 15.06 -3.45 -13.38
C PHE A 156 15.34 -3.18 -11.90
N SER A 157 15.27 -1.90 -11.50
CA SER A 157 15.26 -1.51 -10.10
C SER A 157 13.89 -1.80 -9.46
N ALA A 158 13.85 -1.94 -8.13
CA ALA A 158 12.65 -2.28 -7.38
C ALA A 158 11.48 -1.29 -7.62
N ASP A 159 11.79 0.01 -7.69
CA ASP A 159 10.84 1.10 -7.95
C ASP A 159 10.25 1.09 -9.37
N LYS A 160 10.89 0.39 -10.31
CA LYS A 160 10.43 0.25 -11.70
C LYS A 160 9.60 -1.01 -11.94
N TYR A 161 9.31 -1.80 -10.91
CA TYR A 161 8.46 -2.97 -11.04
C TYR A 161 6.99 -2.57 -11.27
N ASN A 162 6.37 -3.14 -12.30
CA ASN A 162 4.93 -3.02 -12.55
C ASN A 162 4.38 -4.36 -13.05
N LEU A 163 3.39 -4.92 -12.34
CA LEU A 163 2.84 -6.25 -12.62
C LEU A 163 2.32 -6.42 -14.06
N LEU A 164 1.81 -5.36 -14.69
CA LEU A 164 1.20 -5.45 -16.02
C LEU A 164 2.15 -5.03 -17.15
N ARG A 165 3.03 -4.05 -16.90
CA ARG A 165 3.84 -3.39 -17.94
C ARG A 165 5.33 -3.68 -17.86
N HIS A 166 5.84 -4.01 -16.68
CA HIS A 166 7.27 -4.19 -16.45
C HIS A 166 7.51 -5.18 -15.29
N ASN A 167 7.37 -6.48 -15.60
CA ASN A 167 7.32 -7.56 -14.61
C ASN A 167 8.39 -8.64 -14.88
N CYS A 168 8.32 -9.74 -14.10
CA CYS A 168 9.18 -10.91 -14.23
C CYS A 168 9.31 -11.50 -15.65
N ASN A 169 8.27 -11.37 -16.47
CA ASN A 169 8.24 -11.89 -17.84
C ASN A 169 9.05 -10.98 -18.79
N ASN A 170 8.96 -9.66 -18.60
CA ASN A 170 9.80 -8.70 -19.33
C ASN A 170 11.28 -8.94 -19.01
N PHE A 171 11.59 -9.10 -17.72
CA PHE A 171 12.94 -9.42 -17.24
C PHE A 171 13.48 -10.73 -17.81
N SER A 172 12.70 -11.81 -17.70
CA SER A 172 13.11 -13.13 -18.21
C SER A 172 13.34 -13.09 -19.72
N ASN A 173 12.56 -12.31 -20.46
CA ASN A 173 12.73 -12.13 -21.91
C ASN A 173 13.99 -11.34 -22.28
N GLU A 174 14.33 -10.29 -21.52
CA GLU A 174 15.54 -9.51 -21.77
C GLU A 174 16.81 -10.31 -21.49
N ILE A 175 16.80 -11.04 -20.37
CA ILE A 175 17.94 -11.89 -20.00
C ILE A 175 18.08 -13.08 -20.93
N SER A 176 16.98 -13.72 -21.36
CA SER A 176 17.09 -14.84 -22.29
C SER A 176 17.68 -14.42 -23.65
N GLN A 177 17.34 -13.21 -24.11
CA GLN A 177 17.93 -12.63 -25.32
C GLN A 177 19.42 -12.32 -25.11
N PHE A 178 19.81 -11.76 -23.97
CA PHE A 178 21.21 -11.50 -23.67
C PHE A 178 22.03 -12.80 -23.57
N LEU A 179 21.52 -13.82 -22.87
CA LEU A 179 22.23 -15.06 -22.60
C LEU A 179 22.35 -15.98 -23.82
N CYS A 180 21.26 -16.14 -24.59
CA CYS A 180 21.21 -17.12 -25.68
C CYS A 180 20.51 -16.64 -26.97
N GLY A 181 20.15 -15.35 -27.05
CA GLY A 181 19.54 -14.77 -28.25
C GLY A 181 18.10 -15.20 -28.54
N ASN A 182 17.47 -15.93 -27.63
CA ASN A 182 16.11 -16.46 -27.78
C ASN A 182 15.14 -15.75 -26.84
N CYS A 183 13.93 -15.48 -27.32
CA CYS A 183 12.85 -14.91 -26.52
C CYS A 183 12.12 -15.99 -25.72
N ILE A 184 11.43 -15.59 -24.64
CA ILE A 184 10.49 -16.48 -23.96
C ILE A 184 9.20 -16.67 -24.79
N PRO A 185 8.40 -17.73 -24.55
CA PRO A 185 7.18 -17.99 -25.32
C PRO A 185 6.18 -16.81 -25.30
N SER A 186 5.64 -16.46 -26.48
CA SER A 186 4.79 -15.27 -26.66
C SER A 186 3.50 -15.31 -25.82
N TYR A 187 2.91 -16.50 -25.60
CA TYR A 187 1.71 -16.65 -24.75
C TYR A 187 1.92 -16.16 -23.30
N ILE A 188 3.17 -16.03 -22.85
CA ILE A 188 3.53 -15.47 -21.55
C ILE A 188 3.59 -13.93 -21.63
N LEU A 189 4.23 -13.40 -22.67
CA LEU A 189 4.39 -11.96 -22.88
C LEU A 189 3.10 -11.25 -23.28
N ASP A 190 2.23 -11.93 -24.02
CA ASP A 190 0.99 -11.36 -24.56
C ASP A 190 -0.15 -11.35 -23.51
N LEU A 191 -0.02 -12.14 -22.43
CA LEU A 191 -1.06 -12.32 -21.41
C LEU A 191 -1.56 -11.00 -20.78
N PRO A 192 -0.71 -10.04 -20.36
CA PRO A 192 -1.19 -8.78 -19.79
C PRO A 192 -2.05 -7.97 -20.78
N ASN A 193 -1.64 -7.95 -22.06
CA ASN A 193 -2.38 -7.28 -23.11
C ASN A 193 -3.70 -7.98 -23.41
N GLU A 194 -3.73 -9.32 -23.37
CA GLU A 194 -4.97 -10.09 -23.54
C GLU A 194 -6.00 -9.82 -22.45
N ILE A 195 -5.55 -9.60 -21.21
CA ILE A 195 -6.40 -9.26 -20.06
C ILE A 195 -6.88 -7.81 -20.17
N LEU A 196 -5.97 -6.84 -20.39
CA LEU A 196 -6.29 -5.41 -20.49
C LEU A 196 -7.19 -5.05 -21.68
N ASN A 197 -7.20 -5.87 -22.73
CA ASN A 197 -8.10 -5.71 -23.87
C ASN A 197 -9.54 -6.21 -23.60
N THR A 198 -9.85 -6.67 -22.37
CA THR A 198 -11.21 -7.01 -21.95
C THR A 198 -11.82 -5.90 -21.09
N PRO A 199 -13.15 -5.63 -21.18
CA PRO A 199 -13.82 -4.64 -20.32
C PRO A 199 -13.63 -4.90 -18.83
N PHE A 200 -13.53 -6.18 -18.44
CA PHE A 200 -13.29 -6.59 -17.06
C PHE A 200 -11.83 -6.36 -16.64
N GLY A 201 -10.86 -6.65 -17.50
CA GLY A 201 -9.44 -6.37 -17.23
C GLY A 201 -9.14 -4.88 -17.09
N GLN A 202 -9.85 -4.00 -17.82
CA GLN A 202 -9.74 -2.54 -17.62
C GLN A 202 -10.26 -2.09 -16.25
N GLN A 203 -11.31 -2.74 -15.73
CA GLN A 203 -11.84 -2.46 -14.39
C GLN A 203 -10.97 -3.04 -13.27
N LEU A 204 -10.28 -4.15 -13.53
CA LEU A 204 -9.38 -4.79 -12.57
C LEU A 204 -7.95 -4.27 -12.61
N ALA A 205 -7.54 -3.49 -13.62
CA ALA A 205 -6.17 -2.98 -13.73
C ALA A 205 -5.68 -2.28 -12.44
N PRO A 206 -6.46 -1.40 -11.78
CA PRO A 206 -6.04 -0.78 -10.52
C PRO A 206 -5.93 -1.79 -9.37
N ILE A 207 -6.75 -2.84 -9.38
CA ILE A 207 -6.75 -3.89 -8.37
C ILE A 207 -5.54 -4.82 -8.58
N LEU A 208 -5.23 -5.19 -9.81
CA LEU A 208 -4.05 -5.98 -10.17
C LEU A 208 -2.76 -5.22 -9.83
N GLU A 209 -2.74 -3.90 -10.01
CA GLU A 209 -1.64 -3.05 -9.53
C GLU A 209 -1.52 -3.03 -8.00
N LEU A 210 -2.61 -3.08 -7.25
CA LEU A 210 -2.58 -3.28 -5.79
C LEU A 210 -2.10 -4.68 -5.38
N PHE A 211 -2.38 -5.70 -6.19
CA PHE A 211 -1.86 -7.07 -6.00
C PHE A 211 -0.33 -7.16 -6.25
N SER A 212 0.23 -6.27 -7.06
CA SER A 212 1.68 -6.23 -7.34
C SER A 212 2.53 -6.01 -6.07
N ASN A 213 1.98 -5.29 -5.10
CA ASN A 213 2.63 -4.99 -3.83
C ASN A 213 2.48 -6.10 -2.77
N SER A 214 1.64 -7.12 -3.03
CA SER A 214 1.30 -8.17 -2.05
C SER A 214 1.77 -9.58 -2.41
N ILE A 215 2.19 -9.82 -3.67
CA ILE A 215 2.77 -11.09 -4.11
C ILE A 215 4.30 -11.01 -3.99
N GLY A 216 4.80 -11.03 -2.75
CA GLY A 216 6.24 -11.21 -2.49
C GLY A 216 6.66 -12.64 -2.80
N ILE A 217 7.28 -12.87 -3.95
CA ILE A 217 7.88 -14.17 -4.31
C ILE A 217 9.22 -14.26 -3.57
N HIS A 218 9.19 -14.81 -2.36
CA HIS A 218 10.37 -14.96 -1.52
C HIS A 218 10.94 -16.39 -1.64
N PRO A 219 12.28 -16.55 -1.63
CA PRO A 219 12.91 -17.85 -1.43
C PRO A 219 12.51 -18.42 -0.06
N GLY A 220 11.98 -19.65 -0.01
CA GLY A 220 11.97 -20.47 1.21
C GLY A 220 10.64 -20.76 1.93
N VAL A 221 9.46 -20.28 1.50
CA VAL A 221 8.19 -20.52 2.24
C VAL A 221 7.20 -21.38 1.45
N ARG A 222 7.18 -22.70 1.67
CA ARG A 222 6.13 -23.58 1.13
C ARG A 222 4.79 -23.31 1.84
N ARG A 223 3.78 -22.85 1.11
CA ARG A 223 2.39 -22.72 1.62
C ARG A 223 1.69 -24.09 1.63
N SER A 224 0.83 -24.32 2.63
CA SER A 224 0.23 -25.64 2.90
C SER A 224 -1.18 -25.77 2.29
N ALA A 225 -1.65 -27.00 2.07
CA ALA A 225 -2.95 -27.27 1.43
C ALA A 225 -4.17 -26.76 2.23
N SER A 226 -4.04 -26.53 3.55
CA SER A 226 -5.08 -25.92 4.38
C SER A 226 -5.33 -24.44 4.04
N ASP A 227 -4.32 -23.76 3.51
CA ASP A 227 -4.38 -22.33 3.18
C ASP A 227 -5.29 -22.08 1.96
N PHE A 228 -5.42 -23.07 1.07
CA PHE A 228 -6.28 -22.99 -0.11
C PHE A 228 -7.77 -23.18 0.22
N GLU A 229 -8.09 -23.97 1.25
CA GLU A 229 -9.46 -24.17 1.72
C GLU A 229 -9.96 -22.93 2.48
N SER A 230 -9.08 -22.28 3.25
CA SER A 230 -9.36 -20.96 3.84
C SER A 230 -9.63 -19.90 2.76
N LEU A 231 -8.78 -19.83 1.73
CA LEU A 231 -8.93 -18.86 0.64
C LEU A 231 -10.24 -19.04 -0.14
N ASN A 232 -10.66 -20.28 -0.39
CA ASN A 232 -11.93 -20.57 -1.05
C ASN A 232 -13.14 -20.16 -0.20
N ASN A 233 -13.07 -20.38 1.11
CA ASN A 233 -14.11 -19.94 2.05
C ASN A 233 -14.18 -18.41 2.11
N ASP A 234 -13.04 -17.72 2.07
CA ASP A 234 -12.94 -16.26 2.06
C ASP A 234 -13.51 -15.68 0.75
N ILE A 235 -13.23 -16.30 -0.41
CA ILE A 235 -13.79 -15.90 -1.71
C ILE A 235 -15.32 -16.08 -1.73
N ASP A 236 -15.84 -17.18 -1.21
CA ASP A 236 -17.29 -17.41 -1.17
C ASP A 236 -18.01 -16.51 -0.16
N SER A 237 -17.33 -16.12 0.93
CA SER A 237 -17.83 -15.11 1.87
C SER A 237 -17.89 -13.71 1.23
N ALA A 238 -16.86 -13.31 0.49
CA ALA A 238 -16.80 -12.04 -0.23
C ALA A 238 -17.84 -11.96 -1.36
N ARG A 239 -18.14 -13.09 -2.03
CA ARG A 239 -19.21 -13.19 -3.03
C ARG A 239 -20.60 -12.98 -2.41
N LYS A 240 -20.89 -13.60 -1.26
CA LYS A 240 -22.15 -13.40 -0.52
C LYS A 240 -22.29 -11.95 -0.07
N GLN A 241 -21.21 -11.34 0.41
CA GLN A 241 -21.20 -9.95 0.87
C GLN A 241 -21.43 -8.96 -0.28
N SER A 242 -20.83 -9.22 -1.45
CA SER A 242 -21.02 -8.41 -2.66
C SER A 242 -22.47 -8.47 -3.17
N ALA A 243 -23.08 -9.66 -3.20
CA ALA A 243 -24.48 -9.84 -3.60
C ALA A 243 -25.45 -9.11 -2.64
N LEU A 244 -25.18 -9.16 -1.33
CA LEU A 244 -25.98 -8.45 -0.32
C LEU A 244 -25.84 -6.92 -0.42
N LEU A 245 -24.64 -6.43 -0.71
CA LEU A 245 -24.38 -5.00 -0.92
C LEU A 245 -25.07 -4.49 -2.19
N GLU A 246 -25.10 -5.29 -3.25
CA GLU A 246 -25.80 -4.96 -4.49
C GLU A 246 -27.32 -4.92 -4.31
N GLU A 247 -27.89 -5.87 -3.55
CA GLU A 247 -29.31 -5.84 -3.19
C GLU A 247 -29.66 -4.60 -2.34
N LYS A 248 -28.79 -4.23 -1.38
CA LYS A 248 -28.94 -3.00 -0.58
C LYS A 248 -28.87 -1.74 -1.45
N ARG A 249 -27.92 -1.66 -2.39
CA ARG A 249 -27.80 -0.55 -3.35
C ARG A 249 -29.04 -0.41 -4.22
N ASN A 250 -29.57 -1.52 -4.72
CA ASN A 250 -30.79 -1.54 -5.53
C ASN A 250 -32.02 -1.06 -4.75
N LYS A 251 -32.20 -1.51 -3.50
CA LYS A 251 -33.27 -1.01 -2.61
C LYS A 251 -33.13 0.48 -2.28
N LEU A 252 -31.90 0.96 -2.12
CA LEU A 252 -31.63 2.38 -1.85
C LEU A 252 -31.97 3.24 -3.07
N ASN A 253 -31.58 2.79 -4.27
CA ASN A 253 -31.85 3.49 -5.52
C ASN A 253 -33.35 3.55 -5.82
N GLU A 254 -34.09 2.47 -5.57
CA GLU A 254 -35.55 2.44 -5.72
C GLU A 254 -36.25 3.43 -4.75
N LYS A 255 -35.74 3.56 -3.51
CA LYS A 255 -36.23 4.55 -2.53
C LYS A 255 -35.93 5.99 -2.97
N LEU A 256 -34.75 6.24 -3.53
CA LEU A 256 -34.36 7.55 -4.07
C LEU A 256 -35.26 7.95 -5.23
N GLU A 257 -35.51 7.05 -6.18
CA GLU A 257 -36.43 7.29 -7.29
C GLU A 257 -37.86 7.60 -6.83
N LYS A 258 -38.38 6.84 -5.85
CA LYS A 258 -39.72 7.08 -5.29
C LYS A 258 -39.77 8.46 -4.61
N ARG A 259 -38.70 8.89 -3.93
CA ARG A 259 -38.60 10.21 -3.31
C ARG A 259 -38.55 11.33 -4.36
N ASP A 260 -37.82 11.13 -5.45
CA ASP A 260 -37.71 12.13 -6.52
C ASP A 260 -38.98 12.24 -7.36
N LYS A 261 -39.67 11.12 -7.62
CA LYS A 261 -41.02 11.12 -8.22
C LYS A 261 -42.02 11.86 -7.33
N ARG A 262 -41.95 11.70 -5.99
CA ARG A 262 -42.78 12.46 -5.03
C ARG A 262 -42.44 13.96 -4.99
N LYS A 263 -41.16 14.32 -5.04
CA LYS A 263 -40.70 15.72 -5.12
C LYS A 263 -41.16 16.40 -6.41
N LYS A 264 -41.02 15.72 -7.57
CA LYS A 264 -41.52 16.22 -8.87
C LYS A 264 -43.04 16.41 -8.87
N LYS A 265 -43.81 15.47 -8.31
CA LYS A 265 -45.27 15.61 -8.15
C LYS A 265 -45.65 16.79 -7.24
N LYS A 266 -44.96 17.00 -6.11
CA LYS A 266 -45.18 18.17 -5.23
C LYS A 266 -44.82 19.48 -5.92
N LYS A 267 -43.72 19.52 -6.69
CA LYS A 267 -43.29 20.72 -7.44
C LYS A 267 -44.28 21.08 -8.55
N ASN A 268 -44.82 20.10 -9.27
CA ASN A 268 -45.88 20.35 -10.27
C ASN A 268 -47.21 20.75 -9.63
N LYS A 269 -47.56 20.21 -8.46
CA LYS A 269 -48.77 20.62 -7.73
C LYS A 269 -48.69 22.07 -7.23
N ASN A 270 -47.53 22.51 -6.73
CA ASN A 270 -47.32 23.90 -6.34
C ASN A 270 -47.29 24.87 -7.54
N LYS A 271 -46.81 24.41 -8.70
CA LYS A 271 -46.80 25.22 -9.94
C LYS A 271 -48.23 25.45 -10.49
N ASN A 272 -49.10 24.44 -10.40
CA ASN A 272 -50.52 24.60 -10.77
C ASN A 272 -51.34 25.43 -9.77
N LEU A 273 -50.86 25.61 -8.53
CA LEU A 273 -51.50 26.47 -7.53
C LEU A 273 -51.06 27.94 -7.65
N SER A 274 -49.87 28.22 -8.21
CA SER A 274 -49.41 29.59 -8.47
C SER A 274 -49.99 30.20 -9.76
N ASP A 275 -50.42 29.37 -10.71
CA ASP A 275 -50.96 29.83 -12.00
C ASP A 275 -52.48 30.11 -11.96
N GLN A 276 -53.13 29.97 -10.80
CA GLN A 276 -54.59 30.17 -10.65
C GLN A 276 -54.98 31.46 -9.92
N PHE A 277 -54.01 32.30 -9.54
CA PHE A 277 -54.26 33.65 -9.00
C PHE A 277 -53.38 34.66 -9.73
N CYS A 278 -53.97 35.32 -10.73
CA CYS A 278 -53.69 36.67 -11.26
C CYS A 278 -53.91 36.72 -12.77
N THR A 279 -55.17 36.68 -13.18
CA THR A 279 -55.61 37.31 -14.43
C THR A 279 -56.36 38.58 -14.04
N GLU A 280 -55.77 39.74 -14.29
CA GLU A 280 -56.46 40.90 -14.90
C GLU A 280 -55.50 42.08 -15.13
N SER A 281 -55.67 42.69 -16.31
CA SER A 281 -55.29 44.05 -16.74
C SER A 281 -53.83 44.41 -17.09
N GLU A 282 -53.62 44.60 -18.40
CA GLU A 282 -52.64 45.49 -19.07
C GLU A 282 -52.94 47.01 -18.81
N PRO A 283 -52.16 47.99 -19.32
CA PRO A 283 -50.73 48.05 -19.67
C PRO A 283 -50.00 49.35 -19.22
N SER A 284 -48.71 49.44 -19.55
CA SER A 284 -47.99 50.64 -20.04
C SER A 284 -47.01 51.43 -19.15
N SER A 285 -45.82 51.60 -19.74
CA SER A 285 -45.06 52.85 -19.89
C SER A 285 -43.96 53.24 -18.90
N SER A 286 -42.78 53.44 -19.49
CA SER A 286 -41.79 54.50 -19.17
C SER A 286 -41.04 54.34 -17.84
N ARG A 287 -39.87 54.91 -17.58
CA ARG A 287 -38.78 55.59 -18.30
C ARG A 287 -37.69 55.80 -17.23
N TYR A 288 -36.50 56.20 -17.69
CA TYR A 288 -35.33 56.69 -16.93
C TYR A 288 -34.50 55.56 -16.30
N GLY A 289 -33.26 55.35 -16.74
CA GLY A 289 -32.18 56.34 -16.89
C GLY A 289 -31.26 56.15 -15.67
N ASP A 290 -29.95 56.27 -15.72
CA ASP A 290 -29.02 56.72 -16.72
C ASP A 290 -27.62 56.43 -16.14
N ASN A 291 -26.64 56.31 -17.03
CA ASN A 291 -25.24 56.67 -16.85
C ASN A 291 -24.24 55.83 -16.01
N ARG A 292 -23.26 55.35 -16.80
CA ARG A 292 -21.80 55.63 -16.72
C ARG A 292 -21.01 54.82 -15.68
N LYS A 293 -19.88 54.21 -16.01
CA LYS A 293 -18.75 54.56 -16.91
C LYS A 293 -18.18 53.23 -17.50
N ARG A 294 -17.90 53.10 -18.80
CA ARG A 294 -16.72 53.60 -19.56
C ARG A 294 -15.41 53.11 -18.91
N MET A 295 -14.46 52.47 -19.57
CA MET A 295 -13.86 52.62 -20.91
C MET A 295 -12.79 51.51 -21.01
N SER A 296 -12.10 51.15 -22.10
CA SER A 296 -11.91 51.62 -23.48
C SER A 296 -11.02 50.52 -24.10
N GLU A 297 -11.46 49.87 -25.18
CA GLU A 297 -11.28 50.20 -26.61
C GLU A 297 -9.97 49.70 -27.24
N ASN A 298 -10.16 49.39 -28.53
CA ASN A 298 -9.22 49.39 -29.65
C ASN A 298 -8.33 48.16 -29.81
N GLY A 299 -8.28 47.52 -30.98
CA GLY A 299 -8.92 47.86 -32.25
C GLY A 299 -8.21 47.15 -33.40
N THR A 300 -9.03 46.62 -34.31
CA THR A 300 -8.84 46.54 -35.78
C THR A 300 -7.61 45.82 -36.36
N ASN A 301 -7.83 44.70 -37.08
CA ASN A 301 -7.92 44.70 -38.56
C ASN A 301 -8.22 43.31 -39.16
N GLY A 302 -9.38 43.20 -39.81
CA GLY A 302 -9.59 42.72 -41.19
C GLY A 302 -9.08 41.36 -41.70
N VAL A 303 -10.08 40.55 -42.07
CA VAL A 303 -10.21 39.72 -43.30
C VAL A 303 -9.57 38.32 -43.33
N ASN A 304 -10.38 37.27 -43.13
CA ASN A 304 -10.86 36.35 -44.20
C ASN A 304 -11.68 35.19 -43.60
N ALA A 305 -12.73 34.82 -44.32
CA ALA A 305 -13.60 33.70 -44.01
C ALA A 305 -12.90 32.36 -44.30
N GLU A 306 -13.12 31.37 -43.43
CA GLU A 306 -13.49 29.97 -43.72
C GLU A 306 -13.09 29.02 -42.57
N ASN A 307 -13.97 28.05 -42.30
CA ASN A 307 -13.87 26.91 -41.37
C ASN A 307 -14.08 27.14 -39.86
N GLU A 308 -15.35 27.21 -39.44
CA GLU A 308 -15.77 26.80 -38.10
C GLU A 308 -15.70 25.26 -37.97
N VAL A 309 -14.62 24.76 -37.38
CA VAL A 309 -14.58 23.43 -36.77
C VAL A 309 -14.84 23.61 -35.27
N LEU A 310 -15.92 22.99 -34.77
CA LEU A 310 -16.21 22.88 -33.34
C LEU A 310 -14.97 22.38 -32.58
N ARG A 311 -14.53 23.14 -31.56
CA ARG A 311 -13.52 22.66 -30.60
C ARG A 311 -14.17 21.65 -29.64
N PRO A 312 -13.61 20.44 -29.45
CA PRO A 312 -14.07 19.51 -28.43
C PRO A 312 -13.76 20.04 -27.01
N ALA A 313 -14.56 19.59 -26.05
CA ALA A 313 -14.42 19.87 -24.63
C ALA A 313 -12.98 19.64 -24.13
N ALA A 314 -12.51 20.52 -23.25
CA ALA A 314 -11.20 20.45 -22.65
C ALA A 314 -10.94 19.06 -22.04
N VAL A 315 -9.89 18.41 -22.54
CA VAL A 315 -9.27 17.25 -21.89
C VAL A 315 -8.70 17.77 -20.58
N ILE A 316 -9.24 17.30 -19.45
CA ILE A 316 -8.64 17.53 -18.14
C ILE A 316 -7.35 16.71 -18.14
N ASP A 317 -6.22 17.37 -17.92
CA ASP A 317 -4.93 16.71 -17.76
C ASP A 317 -5.00 15.76 -16.55
N ASP A 318 -4.52 14.52 -16.67
CA ASP A 318 -4.61 13.51 -15.58
C ASP A 318 -3.93 14.02 -14.29
N ASN A 319 -2.93 14.90 -14.43
CA ASN A 319 -2.28 15.58 -13.30
C ASN A 319 -3.22 16.52 -12.53
N ASP A 320 -4.12 17.23 -13.23
CA ASP A 320 -5.09 18.13 -12.60
C ASP A 320 -6.17 17.37 -11.84
N ALA A 321 -6.54 16.18 -12.33
CA ALA A 321 -7.49 15.28 -11.66
C ALA A 321 -6.90 14.67 -10.38
N GLU A 322 -5.63 14.28 -10.42
CA GLU A 322 -4.91 13.76 -9.26
C GLU A 322 -4.68 14.85 -8.20
N ASP A 323 -4.31 16.06 -8.61
CA ASP A 323 -4.18 17.21 -7.72
C ASP A 323 -5.51 17.65 -7.11
N LEU A 324 -6.60 17.54 -7.86
CA LEU A 324 -7.95 17.81 -7.35
C LEU A 324 -8.37 16.73 -6.34
N ALA A 325 -8.07 15.46 -6.60
CA ALA A 325 -8.33 14.35 -5.67
C ALA A 325 -7.50 14.49 -4.39
N ARG A 326 -6.22 14.88 -4.49
CA ARG A 326 -5.34 15.18 -3.35
C ARG A 326 -5.89 16.34 -2.52
N LYS A 327 -6.32 17.44 -3.17
CA LYS A 327 -6.96 18.58 -2.49
C LYS A 327 -8.28 18.21 -1.85
N GLU A 328 -9.10 17.37 -2.48
CA GLU A 328 -10.35 16.88 -1.91
C GLU A 328 -10.10 15.98 -0.68
N LEU A 329 -9.06 15.14 -0.73
CA LEU A 329 -8.64 14.31 0.40
C LEU A 329 -8.06 15.15 1.54
N GLU A 330 -7.27 16.19 1.23
CA GLU A 330 -6.80 17.16 2.21
C GLU A 330 -7.92 17.96 2.86
N LEU A 331 -8.95 18.35 2.09
CA LEU A 331 -10.14 19.01 2.63
C LEU A 331 -10.91 18.07 3.56
N LYS A 332 -11.11 16.80 3.17
CA LYS A 332 -11.71 15.77 4.05
C LYS A 332 -10.88 15.50 5.30
N ARG A 333 -9.54 15.61 5.22
CA ARG A 333 -8.64 15.52 6.39
C ARG A 333 -8.77 16.74 7.29
N LYS A 334 -8.89 17.95 6.73
CA LYS A 334 -9.10 19.20 7.49
C LYS A 334 -10.49 19.29 8.15
N GLU A 335 -11.48 18.59 7.61
CA GLU A 335 -12.82 18.47 8.21
C GLU A 335 -12.88 17.49 9.38
N ARG A 336 -11.87 16.62 9.55
CA ARG A 336 -11.81 15.67 10.67
C ARG A 336 -11.06 16.31 11.84
N ASP A 337 -11.58 16.09 13.04
CA ASP A 337 -10.89 16.49 14.24
C ASP A 337 -9.52 15.79 14.34
N PRO A 338 -8.47 16.51 14.79
CA PRO A 338 -7.15 15.93 14.92
C PRO A 338 -7.16 14.82 15.98
N PRO A 339 -6.34 13.76 15.80
CA PRO A 339 -6.15 12.75 16.81
C PRO A 339 -5.49 13.37 18.06
N ILE A 340 -5.78 12.80 19.22
CA ILE A 340 -5.14 13.10 20.49
C ILE A 340 -3.96 12.15 20.65
N VAL A 341 -2.75 12.70 20.62
CA VAL A 341 -1.49 12.00 20.84
C VAL A 341 -0.77 12.61 22.04
N PHE A 342 0.26 11.91 22.53
CA PHE A 342 1.03 12.29 23.72
C PHE A 342 2.50 12.47 23.33
N GLN A 343 2.80 13.65 22.80
CA GLN A 343 4.15 14.09 22.44
C GLN A 343 4.93 14.49 23.70
N ASP A 344 6.26 14.44 23.64
CA ASP A 344 7.19 14.84 24.71
C ASP A 344 7.01 14.14 26.07
N THR A 345 6.26 13.04 26.11
CA THR A 345 6.01 12.28 27.35
C THR A 345 7.22 11.42 27.75
N ILE A 346 8.05 11.04 26.78
CA ILE A 346 9.15 10.09 26.95
C ILE A 346 10.47 10.78 26.66
N ASN A 347 11.41 10.73 27.61
CA ASN A 347 12.80 11.05 27.36
C ASN A 347 13.50 9.78 26.85
N VAL A 348 13.68 9.71 25.53
CA VAL A 348 14.21 8.53 24.84
C VAL A 348 15.62 8.17 25.32
N GLN A 349 16.49 9.16 25.55
CA GLN A 349 17.85 8.92 26.06
C GLN A 349 17.81 8.17 27.40
N ASN A 350 17.00 8.67 28.34
CA ASN A 350 16.86 8.05 29.65
C ASN A 350 16.26 6.65 29.57
N GLU A 351 15.27 6.43 28.70
CA GLU A 351 14.68 5.09 28.51
C GLU A 351 15.68 4.12 27.87
N LEU A 352 16.48 4.54 26.89
CA LEU A 352 17.53 3.69 26.31
C LEU A 352 18.59 3.29 27.34
N GLU A 353 19.08 4.25 28.13
CA GLU A 353 20.03 3.97 29.22
C GLU A 353 19.44 3.02 30.27
N ARG A 354 18.16 3.23 30.63
CA ARG A 354 17.41 2.35 31.54
C ARG A 354 17.26 0.95 30.95
N LEU A 355 16.94 0.84 29.66
CA LEU A 355 16.78 -0.43 28.96
C LEU A 355 18.09 -1.23 29.01
N VAL A 356 19.20 -0.61 28.62
CA VAL A 356 20.55 -1.20 28.65
C VAL A 356 20.87 -1.71 30.05
N GLY A 357 20.68 -0.89 31.09
CA GLY A 357 20.96 -1.27 32.47
C GLY A 357 20.10 -2.44 32.98
N LEU A 358 18.87 -2.58 32.50
CA LEU A 358 17.96 -3.66 32.88
C LEU A 358 18.26 -4.98 32.17
N ILE A 359 18.75 -4.94 30.93
CA ILE A 359 19.02 -6.13 30.10
C ILE A 359 20.49 -6.58 30.15
N ASP A 360 21.40 -5.78 30.69
CA ASP A 360 22.82 -6.09 30.78
C ASP A 360 23.08 -7.44 31.47
N GLY A 361 23.79 -8.33 30.77
CA GLY A 361 24.06 -9.70 31.21
C GLY A 361 22.84 -10.63 31.33
N ARG A 362 21.65 -10.21 30.86
CA ARG A 362 20.40 -10.99 30.95
C ARG A 362 19.85 -11.44 29.60
N ILE A 363 20.32 -10.86 28.51
CA ILE A 363 19.93 -11.22 27.14
C ILE A 363 21.11 -11.79 26.36
N ASN A 364 20.86 -12.33 25.16
CA ASN A 364 21.93 -12.80 24.29
C ASN A 364 22.86 -11.62 23.90
N PRO A 365 24.19 -11.74 24.01
CA PRO A 365 25.11 -10.70 23.57
C PRO A 365 24.89 -10.23 22.13
N ASP A 366 24.47 -11.12 21.23
CA ASP A 366 24.17 -10.76 19.84
C ASP A 366 22.97 -9.81 19.73
N ASP A 367 22.03 -9.85 20.69
CA ASP A 367 20.86 -8.98 20.70
C ASP A 367 21.19 -7.53 21.07
N MET A 368 22.38 -7.28 21.64
CA MET A 368 22.83 -5.91 21.95
C MET A 368 22.98 -5.06 20.67
N GLN A 369 23.14 -5.69 19.50
CA GLN A 369 23.15 -4.98 18.23
C GLN A 369 21.83 -4.23 17.99
N TYR A 370 20.68 -4.81 18.36
CA TYR A 370 19.37 -4.19 18.17
C TYR A 370 19.13 -3.00 19.11
N VAL A 371 19.84 -2.96 20.24
CA VAL A 371 19.85 -1.80 21.13
C VAL A 371 20.64 -0.65 20.49
N ALA A 372 21.76 -0.96 19.82
CA ALA A 372 22.52 0.03 19.07
C ALA A 372 21.74 0.54 17.83
N GLU A 373 21.04 -0.34 17.12
CA GLU A 373 20.13 0.06 16.03
C GLU A 373 19.01 1.00 16.52
N LEU A 374 18.47 0.73 17.72
CA LEU A 374 17.44 1.58 18.34
C LEU A 374 18.00 2.96 18.74
N ASP A 375 19.25 3.01 19.20
CA ASP A 375 19.97 4.26 19.48
C ASP A 375 20.14 5.10 18.20
N GLN A 376 20.61 4.49 17.10
CA GLN A 376 20.73 5.13 15.79
C GLN A 376 19.39 5.66 15.28
N TYR A 377 18.36 4.81 15.33
CA TYR A 377 17.02 5.19 14.86
C TYR A 377 16.41 6.34 15.69
N MET A 378 16.59 6.32 17.01
CA MET A 378 15.87 7.23 17.90
C MET A 378 16.64 8.50 18.29
N LEU A 379 17.97 8.42 18.44
CA LEU A 379 18.81 9.54 18.91
C LEU A 379 19.64 10.15 17.78
N GLU A 380 20.20 9.34 16.89
CA GLU A 380 20.93 9.83 15.72
C GLU A 380 19.98 10.27 14.58
N ASN A 381 18.69 10.03 14.77
CA ASN A 381 17.61 10.35 13.84
C ASN A 381 17.83 9.71 12.45
N GLU A 382 18.43 8.52 12.44
CA GLU A 382 18.43 7.69 11.24
C GLU A 382 17.00 7.23 10.89
N GLY A 383 16.81 6.83 9.64
CA GLY A 383 15.53 6.27 9.17
C GLY A 383 15.30 4.86 9.70
N SER A 384 14.08 4.34 9.56
CA SER A 384 13.73 2.99 10.00
C SER A 384 14.51 1.88 9.29
N TRP A 385 15.31 2.19 8.26
CA TRP A 385 16.33 1.31 7.69
C TRP A 385 17.41 0.88 8.70
N ALA A 386 17.56 1.61 9.81
CA ALA A 386 18.55 1.31 10.83
C ALA A 386 18.15 0.07 11.63
N LEU A 387 16.84 -0.22 11.66
CA LEU A 387 16.27 -1.37 12.33
C LEU A 387 16.33 -2.57 11.38
N GLY A 388 17.17 -3.55 11.71
CA GLY A 388 17.35 -4.77 10.92
C GLY A 388 16.15 -5.70 10.96
N GLU A 389 16.13 -6.71 10.09
CA GLU A 389 15.00 -7.66 9.96
C GLU A 389 14.67 -8.43 11.26
N GLY A 390 15.65 -8.58 12.16
CA GLY A 390 15.47 -9.26 13.45
C GLY A 390 14.96 -8.35 14.58
N PHE A 391 14.77 -7.05 14.34
CA PHE A 391 14.41 -6.07 15.36
C PHE A 391 13.09 -6.43 16.06
N LEU A 392 12.03 -6.76 15.30
CA LEU A 392 10.75 -7.14 15.90
C LEU A 392 10.85 -8.43 16.71
N SER A 393 11.63 -9.41 16.26
CA SER A 393 11.85 -10.65 17.02
C SER A 393 12.65 -10.38 18.32
N PHE A 394 13.55 -9.39 18.31
CA PHE A 394 14.19 -8.89 19.53
C PHE A 394 13.18 -8.24 20.48
N VAL A 395 12.36 -7.31 19.99
CA VAL A 395 11.27 -6.70 20.77
C VAL A 395 10.34 -7.78 21.33
N GLY A 396 9.97 -8.79 20.53
CA GLY A 396 9.15 -9.91 20.94
C GLY A 396 9.75 -10.72 22.07
N ARG A 397 11.07 -10.94 22.07
CA ARG A 397 11.79 -11.59 23.18
C ARG A 397 11.74 -10.74 24.45
N LEU A 398 12.00 -9.43 24.36
CA LEU A 398 11.89 -8.53 25.51
C LEU A 398 10.47 -8.51 26.11
N LEU A 399 9.46 -8.51 25.25
CA LEU A 399 8.05 -8.49 25.64
C LEU A 399 7.56 -9.80 26.23
N ASN A 400 8.07 -10.96 25.79
CA ASN A 400 7.50 -12.25 26.16
C ASN A 400 8.36 -13.06 27.14
N ASP A 401 9.65 -12.74 27.30
CA ASP A 401 10.51 -13.46 28.25
C ASP A 401 10.06 -13.23 29.70
N SER A 402 9.62 -14.30 30.34
CA SER A 402 9.17 -14.31 31.74
C SER A 402 10.28 -14.10 32.77
N GLN A 403 11.56 -14.23 32.38
CA GLN A 403 12.71 -14.01 33.25
C GLN A 403 13.06 -12.51 33.37
N LEU A 404 12.63 -11.70 32.40
CA LEU A 404 12.83 -10.26 32.40
C LEU A 404 11.79 -9.58 33.28
N VAL A 405 12.20 -8.49 33.93
CA VAL A 405 11.34 -7.70 34.82
C VAL A 405 10.38 -6.83 34.01
N SER A 406 9.23 -6.46 34.60
CA SER A 406 8.19 -5.68 33.92
C SER A 406 8.69 -4.33 33.41
N GLU A 407 9.66 -3.75 34.12
CA GLU A 407 10.33 -2.50 33.75
C GLU A 407 11.04 -2.59 32.38
N VAL A 408 11.52 -3.77 31.96
CA VAL A 408 12.10 -3.95 30.62
C VAL A 408 11.03 -3.74 29.55
N ARG A 409 9.85 -4.33 29.78
CA ARG A 409 8.70 -4.30 28.87
C ARG A 409 8.10 -2.90 28.79
N GLU A 410 7.95 -2.25 29.95
CA GLU A 410 7.59 -0.84 30.06
C GLU A 410 8.55 0.03 29.23
N THR A 411 9.86 -0.13 29.41
CA THR A 411 10.88 0.72 28.77
C THR A 411 10.88 0.56 27.25
N ILE A 412 10.84 -0.69 26.73
CA ILE A 412 10.79 -0.90 25.28
C ILE A 412 9.49 -0.36 24.67
N LEU A 413 8.34 -0.50 25.35
CA LEU A 413 7.07 0.07 24.90
C LEU A 413 7.08 1.60 24.91
N ASN A 414 7.73 2.23 25.90
CA ASN A 414 7.91 3.68 25.94
C ASN A 414 8.76 4.18 24.77
N ILE A 415 9.85 3.48 24.44
CA ILE A 415 10.68 3.83 23.28
C ILE A 415 9.87 3.65 21.98
N LEU A 416 9.12 2.56 21.84
CA LEU A 416 8.22 2.36 20.70
C LEU A 416 7.12 3.44 20.65
N ALA A 417 6.63 3.93 21.79
CA ALA A 417 5.67 5.03 21.85
C ALA A 417 6.23 6.36 21.36
N ALA A 418 7.51 6.63 21.62
CA ALA A 418 8.22 7.75 21.01
C ALA A 418 8.43 7.52 19.50
N ALA A 419 8.81 6.31 19.10
CA ALA A 419 8.98 5.93 17.70
C ALA A 419 7.68 6.03 16.89
N ALA A 420 6.53 5.79 17.51
CA ALA A 420 5.21 5.88 16.87
C ALA A 420 4.88 7.28 16.31
N LEU A 421 5.58 8.32 16.77
CA LEU A 421 5.47 9.69 16.28
C LEU A 421 6.34 9.96 15.03
N LYS A 422 7.23 9.05 14.65
CA LYS A 422 8.03 9.15 13.42
C LYS A 422 7.21 8.66 12.21
N ASP A 423 7.41 9.29 11.05
CA ASP A 423 6.64 8.98 9.83
C ASP A 423 6.96 7.60 9.23
N ASP A 424 8.18 7.10 9.47
CA ASP A 424 8.73 5.90 8.86
C ASP A 424 8.56 4.62 9.70
N ILE A 425 8.01 4.74 10.91
CA ILE A 425 7.73 3.60 11.82
C ILE A 425 6.76 2.58 11.19
N ILE A 426 5.94 3.03 10.24
CA ILE A 426 5.03 2.16 9.47
C ILE A 426 5.78 1.02 8.77
N LEU A 427 7.03 1.22 8.37
CA LEU A 427 7.84 0.18 7.73
C LEU A 427 8.11 -0.98 8.68
N VAL A 428 8.33 -0.68 9.96
CA VAL A 428 8.46 -1.69 11.02
C VAL A 428 7.12 -2.38 11.27
N LEU A 429 6.03 -1.61 11.42
CA LEU A 429 4.69 -2.18 11.67
C LEU A 429 4.20 -3.10 10.53
N HIS A 430 4.62 -2.84 9.29
CA HIS A 430 4.34 -3.73 8.17
C HIS A 430 5.03 -5.09 8.29
N GLN A 431 6.22 -5.15 8.90
CA GLN A 431 6.90 -6.42 9.19
C GLN A 431 6.16 -7.22 10.26
N ASP A 432 5.48 -6.55 11.21
CA ASP A 432 4.66 -7.21 12.25
C ASP A 432 3.49 -8.02 11.68
N ARG A 433 3.08 -7.79 10.42
CA ARG A 433 2.01 -8.59 9.77
C ARG A 433 2.33 -10.09 9.64
N ARG A 434 3.59 -10.50 9.80
CA ARG A 434 3.99 -11.91 9.70
C ARG A 434 3.74 -12.69 10.98
N GLU A 435 4.21 -12.14 12.10
CA GLU A 435 4.22 -12.83 13.40
C GLU A 435 3.28 -12.19 14.43
N HIS A 436 2.72 -11.01 14.11
CA HIS A 436 1.83 -10.23 14.96
C HIS A 436 2.39 -10.05 16.37
N ILE A 437 3.70 -9.84 16.52
CA ILE A 437 4.40 -9.79 17.82
C ILE A 437 3.78 -8.70 18.71
N LEU A 438 3.63 -7.49 18.19
CA LEU A 438 3.09 -6.36 18.94
C LEU A 438 1.61 -6.56 19.27
N MET A 439 0.84 -7.05 18.31
CA MET A 439 -0.60 -7.26 18.48
C MET A 439 -0.94 -8.47 19.35
N ASN A 440 -0.12 -9.52 19.34
CA ASN A 440 -0.21 -10.65 20.27
C ASN A 440 -0.03 -10.18 21.71
N TYR A 441 0.99 -9.35 21.94
CA TYR A 441 1.23 -8.75 23.25
C TYR A 441 0.08 -7.84 23.68
N ALA A 442 -0.38 -6.96 22.78
CA ALA A 442 -1.49 -6.06 23.04
C ALA A 442 -2.82 -6.79 23.27
N ASN A 443 -3.04 -7.95 22.65
CA ASN A 443 -4.22 -8.76 22.92
C ASN A 443 -4.25 -9.31 24.36
N GLY A 444 -3.11 -9.38 25.04
CA GLY A 444 -3.01 -9.74 26.46
C GLY A 444 -3.33 -8.62 27.45
N PHE A 445 -3.74 -7.42 26.97
CA PHE A 445 -3.81 -6.17 27.75
C PHE A 445 -4.37 -6.28 29.17
N ASP A 446 -5.54 -6.91 29.34
CA ASP A 446 -6.25 -7.03 30.61
C ASP A 446 -5.50 -7.83 31.68
N LYS A 447 -4.48 -8.60 31.26
CA LYS A 447 -3.65 -9.44 32.12
C LYS A 447 -2.26 -8.86 32.37
N LEU A 448 -1.91 -7.78 31.66
CA LEU A 448 -0.61 -7.14 31.82
C LEU A 448 -0.53 -6.37 33.14
N PRO A 449 0.64 -6.28 33.80
CA PRO A 449 0.92 -5.31 34.84
C PRO A 449 0.57 -3.87 34.44
N LEU A 450 0.24 -3.03 35.42
CA LEU A 450 -0.20 -1.65 35.19
C LEU A 450 0.83 -0.82 34.39
N LEU A 451 2.13 -0.97 34.68
CA LEU A 451 3.19 -0.24 33.97
C LEU A 451 3.21 -0.56 32.46
N GLU A 452 3.02 -1.84 32.12
CA GLU A 452 2.95 -2.30 30.73
C GLU A 452 1.67 -1.82 30.04
N GLN A 453 0.53 -1.86 30.74
CA GLN A 453 -0.72 -1.29 30.21
C GLN A 453 -0.55 0.20 29.90
N LEU A 454 0.05 0.96 30.81
CA LEU A 454 0.32 2.38 30.61
C LEU A 454 1.17 2.61 29.35
N ALA A 455 2.33 1.96 29.26
CA ALA A 455 3.25 2.14 28.12
C ALA A 455 2.62 1.70 26.79
N LEU A 456 1.88 0.58 26.79
CA LEU A 456 1.21 0.07 25.60
C LEU A 456 0.09 1.01 25.10
N THR A 457 -0.76 1.53 26.00
CA THR A 457 -1.81 2.47 25.59
C THR A 457 -1.20 3.77 25.07
N LEU A 458 -0.07 4.22 25.62
CA LEU A 458 0.67 5.37 25.10
C LEU A 458 1.14 5.14 23.67
N PHE A 459 1.77 3.99 23.41
CA PHE A 459 2.20 3.57 22.07
C PHE A 459 1.03 3.58 21.09
N MET A 460 -0.09 2.95 21.45
CA MET A 460 -1.26 2.87 20.57
C MET A 460 -1.93 4.23 20.33
N CYS A 461 -1.95 5.14 21.31
CA CYS A 461 -2.42 6.51 21.10
C CYS A 461 -1.53 7.25 20.09
N ASN A 462 -0.21 7.17 20.24
CA ASN A 462 0.74 7.89 19.39
C ASN A 462 0.75 7.40 17.95
N LEU A 463 0.42 6.12 17.72
CA LEU A 463 0.23 5.58 16.36
C LEU A 463 -0.91 6.27 15.59
N PHE A 464 -1.76 7.08 16.22
CA PHE A 464 -2.75 7.88 15.50
C PHE A 464 -2.19 9.17 14.89
N GLU A 465 -0.96 9.58 15.22
CA GLU A 465 -0.30 10.75 14.62
C GLU A 465 -0.30 10.64 13.09
N ASN A 466 0.05 9.46 12.58
CA ASN A 466 0.15 9.17 11.17
C ASN A 466 -1.04 8.36 10.64
N SER A 467 -1.47 8.64 9.40
CA SER A 467 -2.62 7.93 8.82
C SER A 467 -2.33 6.45 8.63
N SER A 468 -1.17 6.10 8.05
CA SER A 468 -0.80 4.72 7.73
C SER A 468 -0.63 3.85 8.98
N THR A 469 -0.07 4.41 10.06
CA THR A 469 0.07 3.72 11.35
C THR A 469 -1.28 3.50 12.04
N SER A 470 -2.18 4.49 11.95
CA SER A 470 -3.55 4.34 12.45
C SER A 470 -4.34 3.31 11.63
N GLU A 471 -4.14 3.23 10.32
CA GLU A 471 -4.78 2.22 9.46
C GLU A 471 -4.28 0.81 9.78
N TRP A 472 -3.01 0.67 10.18
CA TRP A 472 -2.48 -0.60 10.69
C TRP A 472 -3.19 -1.04 12.00
N LEU A 473 -3.47 -0.12 12.92
CA LEU A 473 -4.27 -0.41 14.12
C LEU A 473 -5.71 -0.83 13.78
N LEU A 474 -6.28 -0.26 12.73
CA LEU A 474 -7.65 -0.52 12.27
C LEU A 474 -7.74 -1.71 11.30
N TYR A 475 -6.64 -2.42 11.05
CA TYR A 475 -6.61 -3.50 10.08
C TYR A 475 -7.59 -4.61 10.48
N ILE A 476 -8.48 -4.95 9.55
CA ILE A 476 -9.64 -5.82 9.82
C ILE A 476 -9.39 -7.29 9.51
N SER A 477 -8.41 -7.60 8.67
CA SER A 477 -8.11 -8.98 8.32
C SER A 477 -7.73 -9.76 9.57
N GLU A 478 -8.37 -10.91 9.72
CA GLU A 478 -8.13 -11.77 10.86
C GLU A 478 -6.84 -12.57 10.68
N TRP A 479 -6.17 -12.81 11.80
CA TRP A 479 -4.98 -13.62 11.92
C TRP A 479 -5.13 -14.62 13.06
N GLN A 480 -4.36 -15.70 13.00
CA GLN A 480 -4.49 -16.85 13.90
C GLN A 480 -3.86 -16.53 15.27
N LEU A 481 -4.64 -16.72 16.33
CA LEU A 481 -4.21 -16.64 17.71
C LEU A 481 -4.58 -17.93 18.45
N GLY A 482 -3.61 -18.83 18.60
CA GLY A 482 -3.85 -20.14 19.21
C GLY A 482 -4.86 -20.95 18.40
N SER A 483 -6.05 -21.19 18.98
CA SER A 483 -7.16 -21.90 18.31
C SER A 483 -8.24 -20.96 17.75
N GLY A 484 -8.10 -19.65 17.91
CA GLY A 484 -9.06 -18.65 17.45
C GLY A 484 -8.46 -17.69 16.42
N SER A 485 -9.29 -16.80 15.91
CA SER A 485 -8.87 -15.69 15.05
C SER A 485 -9.15 -14.35 15.73
N VAL A 486 -8.33 -13.34 15.42
CA VAL A 486 -8.49 -11.98 15.91
C VAL A 486 -7.96 -11.00 14.85
N SER A 487 -8.34 -9.73 14.91
CA SER A 487 -7.83 -8.68 14.03
C SER A 487 -7.33 -7.48 14.83
N ASN A 488 -6.51 -6.62 14.20
CA ASN A 488 -5.91 -5.48 14.87
C ASN A 488 -6.96 -4.51 15.42
N ILE A 489 -8.06 -4.29 14.69
CA ILE A 489 -9.15 -3.44 15.17
C ILE A 489 -9.79 -4.01 16.45
N ARG A 490 -9.94 -5.33 16.55
CA ARG A 490 -10.51 -5.97 17.75
C ARG A 490 -9.57 -5.84 18.95
N VAL A 491 -8.27 -6.02 18.73
CA VAL A 491 -7.24 -5.79 19.77
C VAL A 491 -7.22 -4.32 20.20
N THR A 492 -7.22 -3.38 19.25
CA THR A 492 -7.24 -1.94 19.52
C THR A 492 -8.50 -1.53 20.28
N THR A 493 -9.66 -2.07 19.90
CA THR A 493 -10.93 -1.86 20.61
C THR A 493 -10.84 -2.38 22.04
N LYS A 494 -10.30 -3.59 22.24
CA LYS A 494 -10.07 -4.17 23.57
C LYS A 494 -9.20 -3.26 24.43
N VAL A 495 -8.07 -2.76 23.92
CA VAL A 495 -7.18 -1.86 24.65
C VAL A 495 -7.89 -0.56 25.01
N ALA A 496 -8.65 0.03 24.08
CA ALA A 496 -9.42 1.25 24.31
C ALA A 496 -10.48 1.08 25.41
N VAL A 497 -11.27 0.00 25.35
CA VAL A 497 -12.31 -0.30 26.34
C VAL A 497 -11.71 -0.54 27.73
N ASN A 498 -10.67 -1.37 27.82
CA ASN A 498 -10.07 -1.70 29.11
C ASN A 498 -9.33 -0.50 29.72
N SER A 499 -8.66 0.33 28.89
CA SER A 499 -8.03 1.56 29.36
C SER A 499 -9.07 2.57 29.89
N LEU A 500 -10.17 2.76 29.14
CA LEU A 500 -11.24 3.69 29.52
C LEU A 500 -11.92 3.28 30.83
N LEU A 501 -12.15 1.97 31.02
CA LEU A 501 -12.85 1.43 32.19
C LEU A 501 -11.90 1.05 33.34
N SER A 502 -10.60 1.35 33.23
CA SER A 502 -9.62 1.13 34.28
C SER A 502 -9.92 2.00 35.52
N GLU A 503 -9.40 1.60 36.68
CA GLU A 503 -9.43 2.43 37.89
C GLU A 503 -8.33 3.51 37.88
N ASP A 504 -7.26 3.28 37.10
CA ASP A 504 -6.12 4.20 37.02
C ASP A 504 -6.44 5.44 36.18
N LYS A 505 -6.03 6.61 36.68
CA LYS A 505 -6.38 7.90 36.05
C LYS A 505 -5.61 8.19 34.78
N VAL A 506 -4.38 7.70 34.65
CA VAL A 506 -3.57 7.89 33.44
C VAL A 506 -4.09 6.98 32.34
N LEU A 507 -4.45 5.73 32.66
CA LEU A 507 -5.14 4.84 31.72
C LEU A 507 -6.49 5.39 31.29
N GLN A 508 -7.28 5.99 32.21
CA GLN A 508 -8.53 6.64 31.84
C GLN A 508 -8.32 7.80 30.86
N ASP A 509 -7.33 8.67 31.08
CA ASP A 509 -7.01 9.77 30.18
C ASP A 509 -6.63 9.25 28.78
N ARG A 510 -5.68 8.30 28.71
CA ARG A 510 -5.27 7.65 27.46
C ARG A 510 -6.40 6.87 26.79
N GLY A 511 -7.25 6.21 27.57
CA GLY A 511 -8.44 5.49 27.10
C GLY A 511 -9.45 6.44 26.45
N THR A 512 -9.72 7.59 27.07
CA THR A 512 -10.60 8.61 26.47
C THR A 512 -10.02 9.15 25.16
N ALA A 513 -8.70 9.34 25.08
CA ALA A 513 -8.00 9.76 23.87
C ALA A 513 -8.08 8.68 22.78
N LEU A 514 -7.84 7.40 23.10
CA LEU A 514 -7.90 6.30 22.14
C LEU A 514 -9.31 6.12 21.57
N VAL A 515 -10.34 6.22 22.41
CA VAL A 515 -11.75 6.19 21.97
C VAL A 515 -12.10 7.40 21.10
N HIS A 516 -11.57 8.58 21.40
CA HIS A 516 -11.69 9.77 20.55
C HIS A 516 -11.04 9.54 19.17
N ASN A 517 -9.82 9.02 19.16
CA ASN A 517 -9.06 8.75 17.94
C ASN A 517 -9.77 7.73 17.04
N LEU A 518 -10.33 6.67 17.63
CA LEU A 518 -11.16 5.69 16.93
C LEU A 518 -12.43 6.32 16.34
N ALA A 519 -13.09 7.23 17.08
CA ALA A 519 -14.28 7.94 16.61
C ALA A 519 -13.99 8.94 15.47
N CYS A 520 -12.75 9.39 15.34
CA CYS A 520 -12.30 10.22 14.22
C CYS A 520 -12.02 9.41 12.94
N LYS A 521 -12.06 8.08 13.02
CA LYS A 521 -11.83 7.14 11.91
C LYS A 521 -13.13 6.43 11.50
N GLU A 522 -13.11 5.81 10.32
CA GLU A 522 -14.22 5.02 9.81
C GLU A 522 -14.14 3.60 10.40
N VAL A 523 -14.84 3.39 11.51
CA VAL A 523 -14.93 2.10 12.21
C VAL A 523 -16.27 1.40 11.96
N PHE A 524 -16.28 0.07 12.03
CA PHE A 524 -17.46 -0.76 11.77
C PHE A 524 -18.49 -0.69 12.91
N ASP A 525 -19.76 -0.97 12.58
CA ASP A 525 -20.88 -0.84 13.52
C ASP A 525 -20.70 -1.67 14.81
N ASP A 526 -20.11 -2.87 14.71
CA ASP A 526 -19.86 -3.75 15.86
C ASP A 526 -18.85 -3.15 16.85
N VAL A 527 -17.76 -2.59 16.33
CA VAL A 527 -16.74 -1.88 17.11
C VAL A 527 -17.35 -0.63 17.75
N VAL A 528 -18.12 0.14 16.98
CA VAL A 528 -18.79 1.36 17.47
C VAL A 528 -19.75 1.06 18.62
N VAL A 529 -20.53 0.00 18.53
CA VAL A 529 -21.46 -0.43 19.58
C VAL A 529 -20.70 -0.78 20.86
N GLU A 530 -19.60 -1.53 20.75
CA GLU A 530 -18.75 -1.90 21.90
C GLU A 530 -18.11 -0.68 22.57
N LEU A 531 -17.55 0.25 21.78
CA LEU A 531 -16.98 1.50 22.28
C LEU A 531 -18.05 2.40 22.92
N ALA A 532 -19.24 2.50 22.33
CA ALA A 532 -20.35 3.28 22.87
C ALA A 532 -20.83 2.73 24.22
N MET A 533 -20.93 1.40 24.36
CA MET A 533 -21.25 0.78 25.64
C MET A 533 -20.22 1.13 26.71
N ALA A 534 -18.92 1.05 26.38
CA ALA A 534 -17.85 1.41 27.30
C ALA A 534 -17.91 2.89 27.70
N VAL A 535 -18.17 3.80 26.76
CA VAL A 535 -18.38 5.23 27.06
C VAL A 535 -19.55 5.46 28.01
N LEU A 536 -20.69 4.83 27.76
CA LEU A 536 -21.87 4.95 28.61
C LEU A 536 -21.63 4.39 30.01
N GLN A 537 -20.92 3.25 30.11
CA GLN A 537 -20.49 2.70 31.40
C GLN A 537 -19.55 3.68 32.12
N TYR A 538 -18.55 4.23 31.42
CA TYR A 538 -17.59 5.17 31.98
C TYR A 538 -18.23 6.44 32.54
N PHE A 539 -19.32 6.92 31.93
CA PHE A 539 -20.07 8.06 32.45
C PHE A 539 -20.64 7.87 33.87
N ASN A 540 -20.85 6.63 34.32
CA ASN A 540 -21.24 6.36 35.71
C ASN A 540 -20.17 6.80 36.72
N SER A 541 -18.90 6.86 36.30
CA SER A 541 -17.78 7.34 37.14
C SER A 541 -17.76 8.85 37.34
N LYS A 542 -18.65 9.61 36.67
CA LYS A 542 -18.68 11.08 36.64
C LYS A 542 -17.30 11.67 36.26
N PRO A 543 -16.87 11.46 35.01
CA PRO A 543 -15.57 11.94 34.55
C PRO A 543 -15.39 13.46 34.70
N ASN A 544 -14.14 13.90 34.72
CA ASN A 544 -13.81 15.31 34.63
C ASN A 544 -14.31 15.92 33.30
N GLU A 545 -14.28 17.24 33.18
CA GLU A 545 -14.85 17.93 32.01
C GLU A 545 -14.17 17.55 30.69
N GLU A 546 -12.84 17.43 30.66
CA GLU A 546 -12.09 17.06 29.45
C GLU A 546 -12.43 15.65 28.98
N HIS A 547 -12.45 14.68 29.89
CA HIS A 547 -12.83 13.29 29.59
C HIS A 547 -14.30 13.22 29.16
N SER A 548 -15.18 13.98 29.84
CA SER A 548 -16.60 14.07 29.48
C SER A 548 -16.76 14.59 28.06
N PHE A 549 -16.01 15.63 27.68
CA PHE A 549 -16.05 16.18 26.33
C PHE A 549 -15.58 15.17 25.27
N ARG A 550 -14.41 14.54 25.45
CA ARG A 550 -13.88 13.53 24.52
C ARG A 550 -14.88 12.40 24.31
N CYS A 551 -15.38 11.82 25.40
CA CYS A 551 -16.35 10.73 25.35
C CYS A 551 -17.71 11.16 24.77
N MET A 552 -18.23 12.34 25.10
CA MET A 552 -19.49 12.83 24.54
C MET A 552 -19.39 13.08 23.04
N LYS A 553 -18.26 13.62 22.59
CA LYS A 553 -17.96 13.84 21.18
C LYS A 553 -17.84 12.51 20.43
N SER A 554 -17.11 11.53 20.98
CA SER A 554 -17.06 10.18 20.43
C SER A 554 -18.45 9.55 20.33
N LEU A 555 -19.27 9.68 21.38
CA LEU A 555 -20.63 9.15 21.41
C LEU A 555 -21.53 9.79 20.34
N ALA A 556 -21.42 11.10 20.12
CA ALA A 556 -22.12 11.79 19.04
C ALA A 556 -21.73 11.21 17.66
N ARG A 557 -20.44 10.98 17.43
CA ARG A 557 -19.95 10.32 16.20
C ARG A 557 -20.43 8.88 16.08
N PHE A 558 -20.46 8.13 17.18
CA PHE A 558 -20.99 6.77 17.20
C PHE A 558 -22.48 6.71 16.84
N CYS A 559 -23.30 7.67 17.30
CA CYS A 559 -24.70 7.82 16.86
C CYS A 559 -24.83 8.11 15.35
N GLN A 560 -23.85 8.80 14.75
CA GLN A 560 -23.85 9.07 13.31
C GLN A 560 -23.56 7.83 12.47
N ILE A 561 -22.61 7.01 12.93
CA ILE A 561 -22.16 5.77 12.28
C ILE A 561 -23.24 4.69 12.44
N SER A 562 -23.52 4.26 13.68
CA SER A 562 -24.60 3.30 13.97
C SER A 562 -25.85 4.04 14.46
N ARG A 563 -26.70 4.41 13.50
CA ARG A 563 -27.91 5.23 13.74
C ARG A 563 -29.06 4.52 14.43
N GLN A 564 -28.97 3.21 14.66
CA GLN A 564 -30.02 2.42 15.29
C GLN A 564 -29.57 1.91 16.65
N ASP A 565 -28.45 1.20 16.70
CA ASP A 565 -28.04 0.48 17.91
C ASP A 565 -27.49 1.44 18.97
N VAL A 566 -26.62 2.39 18.60
CA VAL A 566 -26.05 3.34 19.58
C VAL A 566 -27.11 4.24 20.20
N PRO A 567 -28.03 4.88 19.45
CA PRO A 567 -29.16 5.61 20.04
C PRO A 567 -30.00 4.77 21.02
N GLN A 568 -30.24 3.49 20.74
CA GLN A 568 -30.96 2.60 21.66
C GLN A 568 -30.14 2.35 22.94
N LEU A 569 -28.84 2.11 22.82
CA LEU A 569 -27.95 1.97 23.97
C LEU A 569 -27.95 3.22 24.85
N VAL A 570 -27.91 4.41 24.25
CA VAL A 570 -27.97 5.69 24.97
C VAL A 570 -29.27 5.85 25.77
N GLN A 571 -30.38 5.28 25.28
CA GLN A 571 -31.67 5.29 26.00
C GLN A 571 -31.73 4.23 27.11
N MET A 572 -30.98 3.13 26.99
CA MET A 572 -31.02 1.99 27.91
C MET A 572 -29.95 2.01 29.00
N ILE A 573 -28.76 2.54 28.70
CA ILE A 573 -27.58 2.53 29.57
C ILE A 573 -27.33 3.95 30.06
N GLY A 574 -27.44 4.15 31.38
CA GLY A 574 -27.29 5.46 32.02
C GLY A 574 -25.88 5.74 32.54
N PRO A 575 -25.60 7.00 32.97
CA PRO A 575 -26.50 8.15 32.94
C PRO A 575 -26.73 8.71 31.52
N PRO A 576 -27.92 9.28 31.23
CA PRO A 576 -28.18 9.85 29.90
C PRO A 576 -27.26 11.05 29.63
N PRO A 577 -26.94 11.35 28.36
CA PRO A 577 -26.11 12.50 27.98
C PRO A 577 -26.56 13.83 28.60
N SER A 578 -27.88 14.01 28.77
CA SER A 578 -28.47 15.20 29.40
C SER A 578 -28.06 15.42 30.86
N ALA A 579 -27.58 14.40 31.56
CA ALA A 579 -27.07 14.51 32.93
C ALA A 579 -25.77 15.34 33.01
N PHE A 580 -25.05 15.47 31.89
CA PHE A 580 -23.81 16.24 31.79
C PHE A 580 -24.03 17.67 31.26
N LYS A 581 -25.29 18.07 31.07
CA LYS A 581 -25.62 19.39 30.56
C LYS A 581 -25.20 20.49 31.52
N GLY A 582 -24.59 21.56 31.01
CA GLY A 582 -24.13 22.71 31.78
C GLY A 582 -22.74 22.57 32.40
N ILE A 583 -22.03 21.46 32.15
CA ILE A 583 -20.61 21.34 32.52
C ILE A 583 -19.76 22.27 31.66
N SER A 584 -19.98 22.29 30.33
CA SER A 584 -19.35 23.23 29.40
C SER A 584 -20.15 23.36 28.10
N ASN A 585 -19.98 24.49 27.40
CA ASN A 585 -20.69 24.74 26.13
C ASN A 585 -20.38 23.67 25.07
N ARG A 586 -19.12 23.22 25.00
CA ARG A 586 -18.69 22.20 24.04
C ARG A 586 -19.33 20.84 24.30
N ILE A 587 -19.62 20.49 25.56
CA ILE A 587 -20.36 19.27 25.91
C ILE A 587 -21.84 19.43 25.54
N ASP A 588 -22.44 20.59 25.82
CA ASP A 588 -23.85 20.87 25.51
C ASP A 588 -24.15 20.79 24.00
N GLU A 589 -23.20 21.20 23.16
CA GLU A 589 -23.27 21.04 21.70
C GLU A 589 -23.34 19.57 21.29
N GLN A 590 -22.46 18.73 21.84
CA GLN A 590 -22.46 17.28 21.55
C GLN A 590 -23.73 16.59 22.06
N ILE A 591 -24.24 16.99 23.22
CA ILE A 591 -25.53 16.48 23.75
C ILE A 591 -26.66 16.83 22.77
N THR A 592 -26.68 18.05 22.25
CA THR A 592 -27.68 18.49 21.26
C THR A 592 -27.58 17.68 19.97
N GLU A 593 -26.36 17.37 19.54
CA GLU A 593 -26.13 16.52 18.38
C GLU A 593 -26.67 15.09 18.60
N ILE A 594 -26.35 14.46 19.73
CA ILE A 594 -26.86 13.13 20.09
C ILE A 594 -28.40 13.14 20.12
N GLN A 595 -29.03 14.18 20.68
CA GLN A 595 -30.49 14.29 20.74
C GLN A 595 -31.16 14.27 19.37
N ASN A 596 -30.49 14.65 18.28
CA ASN A 596 -31.04 14.56 16.94
C ASN A 596 -31.21 13.11 16.47
N TYR A 597 -30.46 12.17 17.03
CA TYR A 597 -30.51 10.74 16.71
C TYR A 597 -31.43 9.94 17.64
N LEU A 598 -31.81 10.51 18.80
CA LEU A 598 -32.72 9.88 19.76
C LEU A 598 -34.21 10.08 19.44
N ARG A 599 -34.54 10.87 18.40
CA ARG A 599 -35.91 11.28 18.05
C ARG A 599 -36.61 10.37 17.05
#